data_AF-A0A7K6Z2X5-F1
#
_entry.id   AF-A0A7K6Z2X5-F1
#
_cell.length_a   1.000
_cell.length_b   1.000
_cell.length_c   1.000
_cell.angle_alpha   90.00
_cell.angle_beta   90.00
_cell.angle_gamma   90.00
#
_symmetry.space_group_name_H-M   'P 1'
#
loop_
_entity.id
_entity.type
_entity.pdbx_description
1 polymer ?
#
loop_
_entity_poly.entity_id
_entity_poly.type
_entity_poly.pdbx_seq_one_letter_code
_entity_poly.pdbx_strand_id
1 'polypeptide(L)'
;MGSISAANAEFSFDVFKELKVHHANENILYSPLSIIAALAMVYLGARGNTEYQMEKCGKSMNIHILFKELLSDITAPKANYSLYIANRLYAEKTRAIL
;
A
#
# COMPACT_ATOMS: atom_id res chain seq x y z
N MET A 1 13.49 9.11 11.78
CA MET A 1 12.22 8.67 11.16
C MET A 1 12.57 7.76 10.00
N GLY A 2 12.02 6.55 9.93
CA GLY A 2 12.32 5.61 8.84
C GLY A 2 11.76 6.11 7.50
N SER A 3 12.46 5.82 6.40
CA SER A 3 12.01 6.18 5.05
C SER A 3 10.85 5.28 4.59
N ILE A 4 9.83 5.85 3.96
CA ILE A 4 8.74 5.06 3.32
C ILE A 4 9.29 4.08 2.30
N SER A 5 10.38 4.41 1.61
CA SER A 5 11.02 3.53 0.65
C SER A 5 11.56 2.27 1.35
N ALA A 6 12.11 2.41 2.55
CA ALA A 6 12.59 1.28 3.34
C ALA A 6 11.42 0.40 3.84
N ALA A 7 10.36 1.03 4.36
CA ALA A 7 9.16 0.32 4.79
C ALA A 7 8.45 -0.40 3.61
N ASN A 8 8.38 0.24 2.44
CA ASN A 8 7.83 -0.36 1.22
C ASN A 8 8.70 -1.50 0.70
N ALA A 9 10.02 -1.40 0.80
CA ALA A 9 10.93 -2.49 0.45
C ALA A 9 10.79 -3.69 1.41
N GLU A 10 10.76 -3.47 2.73
CA GLU A 10 10.54 -4.52 3.73
C GLU A 10 9.21 -5.24 3.47
N PHE A 11 8.12 -4.48 3.33
CA PHE A 11 6.81 -5.01 2.98
C PHE A 11 6.82 -5.79 1.66
N SER A 12 7.48 -5.26 0.62
CA SER A 12 7.62 -5.94 -0.67
C SER A 12 8.27 -7.31 -0.49
N PHE A 13 9.38 -7.39 0.25
CA PHE A 13 10.06 -8.66 0.46
C PHE A 13 9.19 -9.65 1.24
N ASP A 14 8.44 -9.19 2.23
CA ASP A 14 7.58 -10.07 3.01
C ASP A 14 6.40 -10.59 2.19
N VAL A 15 5.77 -9.75 1.35
CA VAL A 15 4.75 -10.18 0.39
C VAL A 15 5.34 -11.16 -0.63
N PHE A 16 6.55 -10.90 -1.16
CA PHE A 16 7.19 -11.80 -2.12
C PHE A 16 7.49 -13.17 -1.52
N LYS A 17 7.98 -13.21 -0.28
CA LYS A 17 8.25 -14.47 0.45
C LYS A 17 6.99 -15.30 0.63
N GLU A 18 5.84 -14.67 0.83
CA GLU A 18 4.57 -15.37 0.93
C GLU A 18 4.09 -15.86 -0.44
N LEU A 19 4.12 -14.98 -1.46
CA LEU A 19 3.69 -15.33 -2.82
C LEU A 19 4.51 -16.49 -3.39
N LYS A 20 5.85 -16.50 -3.21
CA LYS A 20 6.71 -17.55 -3.77
C LYS A 20 6.42 -18.94 -3.21
N VAL A 21 5.83 -19.06 -2.01
CA VAL A 21 5.45 -20.36 -1.42
C VAL A 21 4.38 -21.03 -2.27
N HIS A 22 3.49 -20.24 -2.88
CA HIS A 22 2.40 -20.71 -3.72
C HIS A 22 2.74 -20.75 -5.22
N HIS A 23 3.80 -20.07 -5.64
CA HIS A 23 4.15 -19.86 -7.06
C HIS A 23 5.61 -20.27 -7.37
N ALA A 24 6.04 -21.46 -6.92
CA ALA A 24 7.45 -21.87 -6.91
C ALA A 24 8.14 -21.95 -8.30
N ASN A 25 7.40 -22.00 -9.40
CA ASN A 25 7.93 -22.06 -10.78
C ASN A 25 7.16 -21.17 -11.75
N GLU A 26 6.53 -20.12 -11.24
CA GLU A 26 5.70 -19.20 -12.02
C GLU A 26 6.29 -17.80 -12.00
N ASN A 27 5.93 -17.00 -13.00
CA ASN A 27 6.28 -15.60 -13.00
C ASN A 27 5.48 -14.85 -11.93
N ILE A 28 6.16 -14.08 -11.09
CA ILE A 28 5.52 -13.24 -10.06
C ILE A 28 5.75 -11.77 -10.43
N LEU A 29 4.68 -11.04 -10.67
CA LEU A 29 4.68 -9.59 -10.90
C LEU A 29 3.61 -8.95 -10.03
N TYR A 30 3.97 -7.97 -9.23
CA TYR A 30 3.05 -7.23 -8.37
C TYR A 30 3.59 -5.83 -8.08
N SER A 31 2.72 -4.94 -7.59
CA SER A 31 3.09 -3.56 -7.21
C SER A 31 2.96 -3.38 -5.69
N PRO A 32 4.06 -3.51 -4.92
CA PRO A 32 4.05 -3.32 -3.46
C PRO A 32 3.49 -1.96 -3.07
N LEU A 33 3.88 -0.93 -3.83
CA LEU A 33 3.44 0.43 -3.60
C LEU A 33 1.92 0.59 -3.73
N SER A 34 1.31 -0.03 -4.74
CA SER A 34 -0.15 0.01 -4.91
C SER A 34 -0.89 -0.76 -3.82
N ILE A 35 -0.29 -1.85 -3.30
CA ILE A 35 -0.89 -2.61 -2.21
C ILE A 35 -0.86 -1.80 -0.91
N ILE A 36 0.28 -1.20 -0.57
CA ILE A 36 0.39 -0.31 0.61
C ILE A 36 -0.58 0.86 0.49
N ALA A 37 -0.73 1.44 -0.72
CA ALA A 37 -1.69 2.50 -0.98
C ALA A 37 -3.11 2.13 -0.54
N ALA A 38 -3.57 0.96 -0.98
CA ALA A 38 -4.90 0.45 -0.66
C ALA A 38 -5.02 0.14 0.84
N LEU A 39 -4.02 -0.51 1.42
CA LEU A 39 -3.99 -0.81 2.85
C LEU A 39 -3.97 0.45 3.72
N ALA A 40 -3.29 1.51 3.29
CA ALA A 40 -3.27 2.81 3.97
C ALA A 40 -4.67 3.43 4.01
N MET A 41 -5.41 3.40 2.90
CA MET A 41 -6.79 3.90 2.86
C MET A 41 -7.71 3.08 3.78
N VAL A 42 -7.56 1.75 3.81
CA VAL A 42 -8.34 0.87 4.70
C VAL A 42 -7.96 1.09 6.16
N TYR A 43 -6.66 1.29 6.44
CA TYR A 43 -6.14 1.55 7.79
C TYR A 43 -6.77 2.79 8.42
N LEU A 44 -6.94 3.87 7.65
CA LEU A 44 -7.56 5.11 8.16
C LEU A 44 -9.01 4.89 8.65
N GLY A 45 -9.73 3.91 8.10
CA GLY A 45 -11.06 3.51 8.54
C GLY A 45 -11.08 2.41 9.61
N ALA A 46 -9.96 1.73 9.87
CA ALA A 46 -9.86 0.65 10.83
C ALA A 46 -9.81 1.18 12.27
N ARG A 47 -10.36 0.42 13.23
CA ARG A 47 -10.31 0.77 14.66
C ARG A 47 -10.02 -0.47 15.50
N GLY A 48 -9.50 -0.25 16.71
CA GLY A 48 -9.30 -1.30 17.70
C GLY A 48 -8.30 -2.36 17.23
N ASN A 49 -8.64 -3.65 17.40
CA ASN A 49 -7.71 -4.73 17.05
C ASN A 49 -7.39 -4.80 15.55
N THR A 50 -8.31 -4.37 14.67
CA THR A 50 -8.08 -4.31 13.22
C THR A 50 -6.98 -3.30 12.89
N GLU A 51 -7.06 -2.11 13.46
CA GLU A 51 -6.04 -1.06 13.31
C GLU A 51 -4.66 -1.56 13.81
N TYR A 52 -4.62 -2.16 15.01
CA TYR A 52 -3.40 -2.69 15.60
C TYR A 52 -2.71 -3.77 14.74
N GLN A 53 -3.48 -4.68 14.14
CA GLN A 53 -2.92 -5.70 13.26
C GLN A 53 -2.37 -5.10 11.97
N MET A 54 -3.07 -4.11 11.40
CA MET A 54 -2.64 -3.43 10.18
C MET A 54 -1.37 -2.60 10.39
N GLU A 55 -1.19 -1.97 11.56
CA GLU A 55 0.04 -1.25 11.92
C GLU A 55 1.27 -2.18 11.94
N LYS A 56 1.10 -3.44 12.35
CA LYS A 56 2.19 -4.42 12.30
C LYS A 56 2.59 -4.82 10.88
N CYS A 57 1.63 -4.88 9.96
CA CYS A 57 1.89 -5.22 8.56
C CYS A 57 2.55 -4.06 7.79
N GLY A 58 2.26 -2.81 8.16
CA GLY A 58 2.88 -1.62 7.59
C GLY A 58 3.43 -0.75 8.70
N LYS A 59 4.67 -1.02 9.15
CA LYS A 59 5.33 -0.26 10.23
C LYS A 59 5.51 1.21 9.83
N SER A 60 4.51 2.07 10.05
CA SER A 60 4.71 3.48 10.42
C SER A 60 3.38 4.21 10.64
N MET A 61 3.35 5.00 11.70
CA MET A 61 2.26 5.89 12.12
C MET A 61 1.94 7.02 11.12
N ASN A 62 2.63 7.10 9.97
CA ASN A 62 2.52 8.19 8.99
C ASN A 62 2.39 7.71 7.53
N ILE A 63 1.97 6.45 7.28
CA ILE A 63 1.84 5.91 5.91
C ILE A 63 1.01 6.84 5.02
N HIS A 64 -0.05 7.44 5.54
CA HIS A 64 -0.91 8.35 4.78
C HIS A 64 -0.18 9.63 4.30
N ILE A 65 0.64 10.27 5.15
CA ILE A 65 1.44 11.45 4.80
C ILE A 65 2.52 11.06 3.79
N LEU A 66 3.27 10.02 4.11
CA LEU A 66 4.39 9.56 3.29
C LEU A 66 3.93 9.05 1.93
N PHE A 67 2.75 8.43 1.86
CA PHE A 67 2.16 7.97 0.61
C PHE A 67 1.68 9.13 -0.26
N LYS A 68 1.13 10.19 0.33
CA LYS A 68 0.79 11.42 -0.39
C LYS A 68 2.02 12.07 -1.01
N GLU A 69 3.11 12.17 -0.26
CA GLU A 69 4.39 12.69 -0.76
C GLU A 69 4.95 11.84 -1.90
N LEU A 70 5.01 10.52 -1.70
CA LEU A 70 5.51 9.59 -2.72
C LEU A 70 4.67 9.62 -3.99
N LEU A 71 3.34 9.67 -3.89
CA LEU A 71 2.47 9.83 -5.05
C LEU A 71 2.75 11.13 -5.79
N SER A 72 2.93 12.25 -5.08
CA SER A 72 3.28 13.55 -5.67
C SER A 72 4.59 13.45 -6.46
N ASP A 73 5.59 12.75 -5.92
CA ASP A 73 6.90 12.62 -6.56
C ASP A 73 6.86 11.75 -7.83
N ILE A 74 6.14 10.63 -7.79
CA ILE A 74 6.11 9.66 -8.92
C ILE A 74 5.04 9.98 -9.98
N THR A 75 4.06 10.84 -9.67
CA THR A 75 3.04 11.30 -10.63
C THR A 75 3.33 12.71 -11.14
N ALA A 76 4.57 13.19 -10.97
CA ALA A 76 4.97 14.53 -11.38
C ALA A 76 4.70 14.77 -12.89
N PRO A 77 4.04 15.90 -13.25
CA PRO A 77 3.48 16.14 -14.59
C PRO A 77 4.50 16.33 -15.74
N LYS A 78 5.81 16.14 -15.48
CA LYS A 78 6.89 16.29 -16.47
C LYS A 78 7.86 15.10 -16.51
N ALA A 79 7.37 13.92 -16.13
CA ALA A 79 8.16 12.71 -16.21
C ALA A 79 8.37 12.24 -17.66
N ASN A 80 9.56 11.72 -17.97
CA ASN A 80 9.86 11.05 -19.25
C ASN A 80 9.32 9.60 -19.29
N TYR A 81 8.30 9.28 -18.49
CA TYR A 81 7.69 7.97 -18.37
C TYR A 81 6.17 8.09 -18.30
N SER A 82 5.49 7.00 -18.65
CA SER A 82 4.05 6.85 -18.42
C SER A 82 3.82 5.97 -17.20
N LEU A 83 3.39 6.57 -16.09
CA LEU A 83 3.08 5.87 -14.85
C LEU A 83 1.72 6.32 -14.33
N TYR A 84 0.83 5.36 -14.10
CA TYR A 84 -0.51 5.59 -13.57
C TYR A 84 -0.76 4.63 -12.42
N ILE A 85 -1.20 5.16 -11.28
CA ILE A 85 -1.62 4.39 -10.11
C ILE A 85 -3.07 4.75 -9.82
N ALA A 86 -3.92 3.75 -9.75
CA ALA A 86 -5.35 3.93 -9.48
C ALA A 86 -5.78 2.97 -8.37
N ASN A 87 -6.23 3.54 -7.25
CA ASN A 87 -6.85 2.79 -6.17
C ASN A 87 -8.30 3.28 -5.99
N ARG A 88 -9.22 2.38 -5.66
CA ARG A 88 -10.63 2.72 -5.47
C ARG A 88 -11.23 1.90 -4.34
N LEU A 89 -12.04 2.56 -3.50
CA LEU A 89 -12.89 1.92 -2.50
C LEU A 89 -14.31 1.78 -3.07
N TYR A 90 -14.87 0.58 -2.99
CA TYR A 90 -16.26 0.33 -3.32
C TYR A 90 -17.02 -0.01 -2.04
N ALA A 91 -18.13 0.67 -1.79
CA ALA A 91 -19.01 0.41 -0.66
C ALA A 91 -20.39 0.00 -1.16
N GLU A 92 -21.08 -0.81 -0.35
CA GLU A 92 -22.45 -1.22 -0.61
C GLU A 92 -23.39 -0.02 -0.52
N LYS A 93 -24.30 0.14 -1.50
CA LYS A 93 -25.14 1.35 -1.64
C LYS A 93 -26.02 1.62 -0.42
N THR A 94 -26.42 0.57 0.29
CA THR A 94 -27.29 0.65 1.46
C THR A 94 -26.54 0.97 2.76
N ARG A 95 -25.19 0.98 2.73
CA ARG A 95 -24.37 1.32 3.89
C ARG A 95 -23.80 2.73 3.75
N ALA A 96 -24.06 3.56 4.76
CA ALA A 96 -23.42 4.85 4.87
C ALA A 96 -21.91 4.68 5.12
N ILE A 97 -21.09 5.40 4.35
CA ILE A 97 -19.68 5.61 4.65
C ILE A 97 -19.65 6.76 5.67
N LEU A 98 -19.21 6.46 6.89
CA LEU A 98 -19.08 7.42 7.99
C LEU A 98 -17.75 8.18 7.91
#